data_AF-A0A7C7EBH5-F1
#
_entry.id   AF-A0A7C7EBH5-F1
#
_cell.length_a   1.000
_cell.length_b   1.000
_cell.length_c   1.000
_cell.angle_alpha   90.00
_cell.angle_beta   90.00
_cell.angle_gamma   90.00
#
_symmetry.space_group_name_H-M   'P 1'
#
loop_
_entity.id
_entity.type
_entity.pdbx_description
1 polymer ?
#
loop_
_entity_poly.entity_id
_entity_poly.type
_entity_poly.pdbx_seq_one_letter_code
_entity_poly.pdbx_strand_id
1 'polypeptide(L)'
;MDTIKKGDWVQIHKIVLKPEERASHLPEDTKKVPLEMWVKGFALSDGKIGEEIEIKTVTGRIVKGTAIKLNPRYIHDFGDYVPELAKIDMQLKEMLFGGDCDE
;
A
#
# COMPACT_ATOMS: atom_id res chain seq x y z
N MET A 1 -19.30 5.60 -1.85
CA MET A 1 -17.83 5.49 -2.01
C MET A 1 -17.21 6.02 -0.74
N ASP A 2 -16.40 5.21 -0.09
CA ASP A 2 -15.75 5.59 1.15
C ASP A 2 -14.76 6.74 0.89
N THR A 3 -14.82 7.74 1.77
CA THR A 3 -13.90 8.89 1.73
C THR A 3 -12.64 8.51 2.49
N ILE A 4 -11.50 8.79 1.88
CA ILE A 4 -10.16 8.60 2.47
C ILE A 4 -9.72 9.95 3.02
N LYS A 5 -9.25 9.96 4.26
CA LYS A 5 -8.60 11.11 4.88
C LYS A 5 -7.09 10.93 4.92
N LYS A 6 -6.37 12.03 4.88
CA LYS A 6 -4.92 12.01 5.13
C LYS A 6 -4.62 11.31 6.46
N GLY A 7 -3.72 10.35 6.43
CA GLY A 7 -3.35 9.52 7.57
C GLY A 7 -4.15 8.23 7.72
N ASP A 8 -5.15 7.98 6.87
CA ASP A 8 -5.85 6.70 6.86
C ASP A 8 -4.98 5.58 6.31
N TRP A 9 -5.19 4.37 6.81
CA TRP A 9 -4.54 3.17 6.31
C TRP A 9 -5.27 2.64 5.08
N VAL A 10 -4.63 2.70 3.93
CA VAL A 10 -5.25 2.39 2.63
C VAL A 10 -4.44 1.33 1.90
N GLN A 11 -5.12 0.46 1.18
CA GLN A 11 -4.51 -0.42 0.18
C GLN A 11 -4.71 0.18 -1.21
N ILE A 12 -3.61 0.39 -1.92
CA ILE A 12 -3.62 0.77 -3.33
C ILE A 12 -3.32 -0.44 -4.21
N HIS A 13 -3.77 -0.35 -5.45
CA HIS A 13 -3.44 -1.25 -6.54
C HIS A 13 -2.75 -0.47 -7.66
N LYS A 14 -1.74 -1.08 -8.27
CA LYS A 14 -1.04 -0.52 -9.42
C LYS A 14 -0.60 -1.63 -10.36
N ILE A 15 -0.76 -1.41 -11.67
CA ILE A 15 -0.05 -2.17 -12.70
C ILE A 15 1.37 -1.63 -12.80
N VAL A 16 2.36 -2.45 -12.45
CA VAL A 16 3.78 -2.09 -12.45
C VAL A 16 4.38 -2.29 -13.84
N LEU A 17 4.02 -3.39 -14.51
CA LEU A 17 4.43 -3.68 -15.89
C LEU A 17 3.23 -4.22 -16.66
N LYS A 18 2.97 -3.65 -17.83
CA LYS A 18 2.03 -4.23 -18.78
C LYS A 18 2.61 -5.50 -19.40
N PRO A 19 1.78 -6.37 -20.01
CA PRO A 19 2.26 -7.58 -20.71
C PRO A 19 3.40 -7.30 -21.71
N GLU A 20 3.32 -6.17 -22.42
CA GLU A 20 4.33 -5.73 -23.40
C GLU A 20 5.68 -5.34 -22.78
N GLU A 21 5.70 -4.98 -21.49
CA GLU A 21 6.89 -4.59 -20.73
C GLU A 21 7.49 -5.78 -19.95
N ARG A 22 6.91 -6.97 -20.07
CA ARG A 22 7.38 -8.20 -19.41
C ARG A 22 8.65 -8.73 -20.07
N ALA A 23 9.54 -9.27 -19.26
CA ALA A 23 10.80 -9.80 -19.74
C ALA A 23 10.61 -10.93 -20.77
N SER A 24 11.44 -10.94 -21.80
CA SER A 24 11.32 -11.85 -22.95
C SER A 24 11.48 -13.33 -22.61
N HIS A 25 12.22 -13.64 -21.54
CA HIS A 25 12.56 -15.00 -21.10
C HIS A 25 11.50 -15.63 -20.17
N LEU A 26 10.40 -14.93 -19.89
CA LEU A 26 9.31 -15.49 -19.08
C LEU A 26 8.52 -16.54 -19.87
N PRO A 27 7.94 -17.55 -19.19
CA PRO A 27 6.99 -18.46 -19.81
C PRO A 27 5.82 -17.69 -20.47
N GLU A 28 5.33 -18.21 -21.59
CA GLU A 28 4.29 -17.55 -22.40
C GLU A 28 3.06 -17.13 -21.57
N ASP A 29 2.61 -17.99 -20.66
CA ASP A 29 1.44 -17.71 -19.82
C ASP A 29 1.67 -16.53 -18.87
N THR A 30 2.90 -16.39 -18.34
CA THR A 30 3.30 -15.31 -17.45
C THR A 30 3.56 -14.00 -18.18
N LYS A 31 3.90 -14.07 -19.48
CA LYS A 31 4.16 -12.91 -20.34
C LYS A 31 2.87 -12.23 -20.80
N LYS A 32 1.78 -12.99 -20.92
CA LYS A 32 0.46 -12.51 -21.37
C LYS A 32 -0.30 -11.69 -20.33
N VAL A 33 0.13 -11.70 -19.07
CA VAL A 33 -0.55 -11.02 -17.96
C VAL A 33 0.31 -9.89 -17.38
N PRO A 34 -0.31 -8.80 -16.88
CA PRO A 34 0.43 -7.71 -16.26
C PRO A 34 1.09 -8.14 -14.94
N LEU A 35 2.13 -7.40 -14.55
CA LEU A 35 2.65 -7.44 -13.18
C LEU A 35 1.87 -6.41 -12.34
N GLU A 36 1.11 -6.90 -11.38
CA GLU A 36 0.27 -6.10 -10.51
C GLU A 36 0.85 -6.03 -9.09
N MET A 37 0.67 -4.89 -8.43
CA MET A 37 1.14 -4.64 -7.08
C MET A 37 -0.02 -4.16 -6.21
N TRP A 38 -0.14 -4.77 -5.03
CA TRP A 38 -0.95 -4.27 -3.94
C TRP A 38 -0.05 -3.91 -2.78
N VAL A 39 -0.16 -2.68 -2.30
CA VAL A 39 0.63 -2.20 -1.19
C VAL A 39 -0.25 -1.37 -0.26
N LYS A 40 0.08 -1.44 1.03
CA LYS A 40 -0.62 -0.72 2.09
C LYS A 40 0.26 0.38 2.65
N GLY A 41 -0.36 1.45 3.09
CA GLY A 41 0.33 2.64 3.59
C GLY A 41 -0.66 3.69 4.07
N PHE A 42 -0.10 4.77 4.61
CA PHE A 42 -0.85 5.91 5.10
C PHE A 42 -1.10 6.90 3.97
N ALA A 43 -2.35 7.29 3.75
CA ALA A 43 -2.71 8.27 2.73
C ALA A 43 -2.04 9.63 2.99
N LEU A 44 -1.41 10.21 1.98
CA LEU A 44 -0.74 11.51 2.08
C LEU A 44 -1.68 12.71 1.86
N SER A 45 -2.85 12.47 1.26
CA SER A 45 -3.90 13.44 1.00
C SER A 45 -5.29 12.82 1.18
N ASP A 46 -6.30 13.67 1.24
CA ASP A 46 -7.70 13.24 1.14
C ASP A 46 -7.98 12.67 -0.27
N GLY A 47 -8.93 11.75 -0.37
CA GLY A 47 -9.31 11.12 -1.63
C GLY A 47 -10.53 10.21 -1.47
N LYS A 48 -10.79 9.36 -2.48
CA LYS A 48 -11.87 8.38 -2.44
C LYS A 48 -11.42 7.03 -2.98
N ILE A 49 -12.11 5.97 -2.56
CA ILE A 49 -11.94 4.65 -3.15
C ILE A 49 -12.26 4.71 -4.66
N GLY A 50 -11.36 4.18 -5.47
CA GLY A 50 -11.39 4.21 -6.93
C GLY A 50 -10.53 5.32 -7.55
N GLU A 51 -10.04 6.28 -6.77
CA GLU A 51 -9.16 7.36 -7.25
C GLU A 51 -7.68 7.01 -7.09
N GLU A 52 -6.83 7.67 -7.86
CA GLU A 52 -5.38 7.56 -7.70
C GLU A 52 -4.92 8.45 -6.55
N ILE A 53 -4.26 7.85 -5.56
CA ILE A 53 -3.73 8.54 -4.37
C ILE A 53 -2.26 8.19 -4.15
N GLU A 54 -1.58 8.99 -3.34
CA GLU A 54 -0.24 8.69 -2.84
C GLU A 54 -0.31 8.21 -1.38
N ILE A 55 0.44 7.15 -1.08
CA ILE A 55 0.56 6.61 0.27
C ILE A 55 2.03 6.53 0.69
N LYS A 56 2.29 6.69 1.99
CA LYS A 56 3.58 6.40 2.61
C LYS A 56 3.52 5.02 3.28
N THR A 57 4.36 4.11 2.84
CA THR A 57 4.50 2.77 3.43
C THR A 57 5.18 2.84 4.80
N VAL A 58 5.06 1.79 5.61
CA VAL A 58 5.73 1.69 6.92
C VAL A 58 7.25 1.75 6.84
N THR A 59 7.83 1.43 5.68
CA THR A 59 9.29 1.54 5.43
C THR A 59 9.66 2.89 4.79
N GLY A 60 8.79 3.91 4.86
CA GLY A 60 9.09 5.26 4.39
C GLY A 60 8.88 5.53 2.89
N ARG A 61 8.72 4.50 2.05
CA ARG A 61 8.53 4.67 0.59
C ARG A 61 7.20 5.37 0.26
N ILE A 62 7.24 6.32 -0.67
CA ILE A 62 6.05 6.97 -1.23
C ILE A 62 5.66 6.23 -2.51
N VAL A 63 4.41 5.77 -2.59
CA VAL A 63 3.91 5.00 -3.72
C VAL A 63 2.56 5.55 -4.15
N LYS A 64 2.37 5.70 -5.46
CA LYS A 64 1.12 6.14 -6.08
C LYS A 64 0.36 4.97 -6.70
N GLY A 65 -0.96 4.94 -6.57
CA GLY A 65 -1.82 3.93 -7.20
C GLY A 65 -3.30 4.15 -6.90
N THR A 66 -4.16 3.29 -7.45
CA THR A 66 -5.61 3.39 -7.27
C THR A 66 -6.00 2.87 -5.90
N ALA A 67 -6.69 3.67 -5.09
CA ALA A 67 -7.19 3.26 -3.79
C ALA A 67 -8.30 2.22 -3.94
N ILE A 68 -8.11 1.02 -3.39
CA ILE A 68 -9.10 -0.06 -3.52
C ILE A 68 -9.79 -0.43 -2.20
N LYS A 69 -9.14 -0.21 -1.05
CA LYS A 69 -9.70 -0.53 0.27
C LYS A 69 -9.21 0.43 1.34
N LEU A 70 -10.12 0.91 2.17
CA LEU A 70 -9.85 1.60 3.43
C LEU A 70 -9.78 0.58 4.57
N ASN A 71 -8.77 0.68 5.44
CA ASN A 71 -8.58 -0.17 6.63
C ASN A 71 -8.76 -1.68 6.33
N PRO A 72 -8.00 -2.25 5.37
CA PRO A 72 -8.21 -3.62 4.90
C PRO A 72 -7.96 -4.65 6.01
N ARG A 73 -9.04 -5.34 6.43
CA ARG A 73 -8.99 -6.51 7.31
C ARG A 73 -8.30 -7.70 6.65
N TYR A 74 -7.62 -8.52 7.45
CA TYR A 74 -7.12 -9.83 7.04
C TYR A 74 -8.23 -10.90 7.17
N ILE A 75 -8.52 -11.62 6.08
CA ILE A 75 -9.71 -12.49 5.95
C ILE A 75 -9.54 -13.82 6.70
N HIS A 76 -8.29 -14.30 6.85
CA HIS A 76 -7.96 -15.46 7.67
C HIS A 76 -7.70 -14.96 9.11
N ASP A 77 -8.77 -14.87 9.90
CA ASP A 77 -8.95 -14.01 11.07
C ASP A 77 -7.75 -13.67 11.99
N PHE A 78 -7.49 -12.37 12.11
CA PHE A 78 -6.77 -11.76 13.25
C PHE A 78 -7.56 -10.57 13.83
N GLY A 79 -8.89 -10.55 13.62
CA GLY A 79 -9.75 -9.41 13.94
C GLY A 79 -9.72 -8.29 12.90
N ASP A 80 -10.38 -7.18 13.22
CA ASP A 80 -10.43 -5.98 12.39
C ASP A 80 -9.13 -5.17 12.49
N TYR A 81 -8.89 -4.28 11.52
CA TYR A 81 -7.75 -3.36 11.60
C TYR A 81 -7.96 -2.36 12.75
N VAL A 82 -7.00 -2.29 13.67
CA VAL A 82 -6.98 -1.37 14.82
C VAL A 82 -5.96 -0.25 14.55
N PRO A 83 -6.41 0.96 14.17
CA PRO A 83 -5.52 2.07 13.80
C PRO A 83 -4.51 2.45 14.90
N GLU A 84 -4.92 2.34 16.17
CA GLU A 84 -4.11 2.67 17.34
C GLU A 84 -2.83 1.82 17.41
N LEU A 85 -2.91 0.53 17.07
CA LEU A 85 -1.76 -0.37 17.08
C LEU A 85 -0.72 0.05 16.06
N ALA A 86 -1.15 0.45 14.86
CA ALA A 86 -0.25 0.92 13.81
C ALA A 86 0.45 2.24 14.21
N LYS A 87 -0.29 3.15 14.84
CA LYS A 87 0.27 4.41 15.34
C LYS A 87 1.31 4.18 16.45
N ILE A 88 1.01 3.31 17.41
CA ILE A 88 1.93 2.97 18.51
C ILE A 88 3.20 2.29 17.96
N ASP A 89 3.09 1.38 16.99
CA ASP A 89 4.25 0.73 16.36
C ASP A 89 5.19 1.76 15.71
N MET A 90 4.63 2.72 14.97
CA MET A 90 5.43 3.79 14.35
C MET A 90 6.13 4.67 15.38
N GLN A 91 5.42 5.09 16.43
CA GLN A 91 6.00 5.89 17.52
C GLN A 91 7.11 5.14 18.25
N LEU A 92 6.91 3.84 18.52
CA LEU A 92 7.90 3.02 19.19
C LEU A 92 9.17 2.87 18.35
N LYS A 93 9.03 2.65 17.03
CA LYS A 93 10.16 2.58 16.11
C LYS A 93 10.94 3.90 16.05
N GLU A 94 10.24 5.03 16.05
CA GLU A 94 10.87 6.35 16.11
C GLU A 94 11.66 6.54 17.41
N MET A 95 11.07 6.17 18.56
CA MET A 95 11.73 6.29 19.86
C MET A 95 12.94 5.37 20.02
N LEU A 96 12.88 4.14 19.51
CA LEU A 96 13.93 3.14 19.69
C LEU A 96 15.05 3.22 18.64
N PHE A 97 14.70 3.57 17.40
CA PHE A 97 15.60 3.47 16.25
C PHE A 97 15.83 4.80 15.51
N GLY A 98 15.28 5.91 16.00
CA GLY A 98 15.57 7.25 15.48
C GLY A 98 14.86 7.62 14.17
N GLY A 99 13.91 6.80 13.71
CA GLY A 99 13.00 7.15 12.60
C GLY A 99 13.55 6.93 11.18
N ASP A 100 14.86 6.79 11.01
CA ASP A 100 15.50 6.50 9.72
C ASP A 100 16.29 5.19 9.77
N CYS A 101 15.67 4.11 9.31
CA CYS A 101 16.42 2.95 8.81
C CYS A 101 16.65 3.17 7.31
N ASP A 102 17.54 4.09 6.97
CA ASP A 102 18.19 4.12 5.67
C ASP A 102 19.23 2.98 5.63
N GLU A 103 18.82 1.82 5.12
CA GLU A 103 19.72 0.82 4.52
C GLU A 103 19.41 0.66 3.02
#